data_AF-A0A836ANL1-F1
#
_entry.id   AF-A0A836ANL1-F1
#
_cell.length_a   1.000
_cell.length_b   1.000
_cell.length_c   1.000
_cell.angle_alpha   90.00
_cell.angle_beta   90.00
_cell.angle_gamma   90.00
#
_symmetry.space_group_name_H-M   'P 1'
#
loop_
_entity.id
_entity.type
_entity.pdbx_description
1 polymer ?
#
loop_
_entity_poly.entity_id
_entity_poly.type
_entity_poly.pdbx_seq_one_letter_code
_entity_poly.pdbx_strand_id
1 'polypeptide(L)'
;MKLKLVNIQKAKISTAAFVKAFCHHKLIELDATAVHTDLSIPDILSGLCSNSWIQGNLRRLILDSTSIPRDSRLLFFGQLTGLRVLSVFNVCFHSEDLARVSQLPKLESLDISNTLVTNISALLTCKDRLRSLTMHYLKCLTMTKPQILAVIRELKCLLHLDISDHRQLRFDAAKFVMRWLCKHESPKMQAMAVSITSILALQLSPEQTAQLKEEVFMAVKELLAIVKQKTAENLDDVTLLFTLKALWNLTEQSPAACRHFIENQGLAIFIQVLETFSETAIQSKVLGLLNNVAEVRELFSKLITEDVVKHISSLLHSKELEVSYLAAGIIAHLTSDKQPWISCDLQRTALLQDLV
;
A
#
# COMPACT_ATOMS: atom_id res chain seq x y z
N MET A 1 18.37 32.16 12.21
CA MET A 1 17.89 30.76 12.10
C MET A 1 17.64 30.44 10.62
N LYS A 2 18.00 29.26 10.11
CA LYS A 2 17.72 28.87 8.70
C LYS A 2 16.65 27.78 8.71
N LEU A 3 15.42 28.13 8.34
CA LEU A 3 14.32 27.17 8.25
C LEU A 3 14.55 26.20 7.09
N LYS A 4 14.18 24.92 7.30
CA LYS A 4 14.27 23.84 6.31
C LYS A 4 12.94 23.11 6.16
N LEU A 5 12.28 22.83 7.27
CA LEU A 5 10.97 22.19 7.33
C LEU A 5 9.99 23.22 7.86
N VAL A 6 8.93 23.50 7.12
CA VAL A 6 7.93 24.50 7.49
C VAL A 6 6.55 23.88 7.46
N ASN A 7 5.81 24.05 8.54
CA ASN A 7 4.42 23.66 8.66
C ASN A 7 3.61 24.91 9.02
N ILE A 8 2.69 25.29 8.14
CA ILE A 8 1.78 26.41 8.30
C ILE A 8 0.33 25.95 8.17
N GLN A 9 0.03 24.70 8.56
CA GLN A 9 -1.32 24.16 8.46
C GLN A 9 -2.33 25.06 9.17
N LYS A 10 -3.46 25.34 8.51
CA LYS A 10 -4.56 26.17 9.04
C LYS A 10 -4.14 27.60 9.43
N ALA A 11 -2.95 28.05 9.01
CA ALA A 11 -2.46 29.37 9.36
C ALA A 11 -3.22 30.46 8.60
N LYS A 12 -3.43 31.59 9.28
CA LYS A 12 -3.88 32.84 8.66
C LYS A 12 -2.67 33.73 8.41
N ILE A 13 -2.16 33.68 7.18
CA ILE A 13 -0.99 34.43 6.75
C ILE A 13 -1.30 35.07 5.39
N SER A 14 -0.84 36.30 5.17
CA SER A 14 -0.95 36.95 3.87
C SER A 14 0.20 36.53 2.94
N THR A 15 0.02 36.66 1.63
CA THR A 15 1.08 36.46 0.64
C THR A 15 2.36 37.23 0.98
N ALA A 16 2.28 38.51 1.34
CA ALA A 16 3.45 39.31 1.70
C ALA A 16 4.18 38.78 2.94
N ALA A 17 3.42 38.33 3.96
CA ALA A 17 4.00 37.75 5.16
C ALA A 17 4.66 36.40 4.87
N PHE A 18 4.03 35.55 4.03
CA PHE A 18 4.59 34.26 3.61
C PHE A 18 5.93 34.45 2.89
N VAL A 19 5.97 35.35 1.90
CA VAL A 19 7.20 35.66 1.15
C VAL A 19 8.28 36.15 2.10
N LYS A 20 7.96 37.16 2.93
CA LYS A 20 8.89 37.73 3.92
C LYS A 20 9.47 36.68 4.87
N ALA A 21 8.62 35.80 5.40
CA ALA A 21 8.99 34.85 6.43
C ALA A 21 9.73 33.62 5.90
N PHE A 22 9.38 33.11 4.71
CA PHE A 22 9.79 31.76 4.31
C PHE A 22 10.61 31.67 3.02
N CYS A 23 10.34 32.52 2.02
CA CYS A 23 10.91 32.34 0.69
C CYS A 23 12.42 32.64 0.60
N HIS A 24 12.99 33.35 1.57
CA HIS A 24 14.44 33.61 1.68
C HIS A 24 15.23 32.43 2.27
N HIS A 25 14.54 31.42 2.82
CA HIS A 25 15.17 30.27 3.46
C HIS A 25 15.46 29.12 2.49
N LYS A 26 16.17 28.11 2.98
CA LYS A 26 16.53 26.90 2.23
C LYS A 26 15.56 25.77 2.55
N LEU A 27 14.30 25.95 2.13
CA LEU A 27 13.20 25.03 2.42
C LEU A 27 13.33 23.72 1.65
N ILE A 28 13.28 22.62 2.40
CA ILE A 28 13.25 21.24 1.89
C ILE A 28 11.80 20.73 1.90
N GLU A 29 11.00 21.14 2.87
CA GLU A 29 9.60 20.71 2.99
C GLU A 29 8.70 21.87 3.41
N LEU A 30 7.52 21.91 2.80
CA LEU A 30 6.44 22.82 3.16
C LEU A 30 5.12 22.04 3.24
N ASP A 31 4.44 22.18 4.37
CA ASP A 31 3.06 21.81 4.54
C ASP A 31 2.20 23.07 4.75
N ALA A 32 1.34 23.34 3.78
CA ALA A 32 0.41 24.45 3.78
C ALA A 32 -1.05 23.99 3.79
N THR A 33 -1.34 22.81 4.35
CA THR A 33 -2.70 22.26 4.39
C THR A 33 -3.70 23.24 5.01
N ALA A 34 -4.80 23.50 4.30
CA ALA A 34 -5.91 24.32 4.74
C ALA A 34 -5.52 25.73 5.22
N VAL A 35 -4.46 26.33 4.68
CA VAL A 35 -4.15 27.75 4.94
C VAL A 35 -5.32 28.63 4.54
N HIS A 36 -5.48 29.75 5.25
CA HIS A 36 -6.54 30.71 4.98
C HIS A 36 -6.47 31.25 3.55
N THR A 37 -7.61 31.64 2.98
CA THR A 37 -7.75 32.12 1.59
C THR A 37 -6.94 33.38 1.26
N ASP A 38 -6.33 34.02 2.26
CA ASP A 38 -5.43 35.17 2.10
C ASP A 38 -4.07 34.77 1.51
N LEU A 39 -3.76 33.47 1.47
CA LEU A 39 -2.59 32.88 0.83
C LEU A 39 -3.03 31.77 -0.12
N SER A 40 -3.02 32.06 -1.42
CA SER A 40 -3.46 31.11 -2.44
C SER A 40 -2.33 30.19 -2.91
N ILE A 41 -2.66 29.05 -3.55
CA ILE A 41 -1.64 28.16 -4.14
C ILE A 41 -0.75 28.91 -5.16
N PRO A 42 -1.27 29.70 -6.12
CA PRO A 42 -0.43 30.49 -7.03
C PRO A 42 0.57 31.40 -6.29
N ASP A 43 0.15 32.02 -5.19
CA ASP A 43 1.00 32.90 -4.38
C ASP A 43 2.10 32.10 -3.66
N ILE A 44 1.76 30.95 -3.09
CA ILE A 44 2.73 30.02 -2.49
C ILE A 44 3.76 29.62 -3.54
N LEU A 45 3.32 29.15 -4.70
CA LEU A 45 4.20 28.69 -5.76
C LEU A 45 5.10 29.82 -6.29
N SER A 46 4.54 31.01 -6.53
CA SER A 46 5.29 32.20 -6.95
C SER A 46 6.35 32.58 -5.91
N GLY A 47 5.97 32.61 -4.63
CA GLY A 47 6.88 32.88 -3.52
C GLY A 47 8.02 31.86 -3.44
N LEU A 48 7.72 30.56 -3.48
CA LEU A 48 8.73 29.50 -3.46
C LEU A 48 9.67 29.58 -4.67
N CYS A 49 9.12 29.86 -5.86
CA CYS A 49 9.89 29.95 -7.09
C CYS A 49 10.74 31.23 -7.19
N SER A 50 10.51 32.25 -6.36
CA SER A 50 11.39 33.42 -6.27
C SER A 50 12.82 33.06 -5.81
N ASN A 51 13.01 31.87 -5.22
CA ASN A 51 14.28 31.38 -4.74
C ASN A 51 14.76 30.17 -5.56
N SER A 52 15.82 30.38 -6.36
CA SER A 52 16.41 29.33 -7.22
C SER A 52 16.93 28.12 -6.43
N TRP A 53 17.32 28.30 -5.16
CA TRP A 53 17.71 27.17 -4.31
C TRP A 53 16.50 26.28 -4.01
N ILE A 54 15.34 26.87 -3.67
CA ILE A 54 14.11 26.12 -3.38
C ILE A 54 13.67 25.34 -4.62
N GLN A 55 13.71 25.95 -5.82
CA GLN A 55 13.36 25.29 -7.08
C GLN A 55 14.04 23.93 -7.26
N GLY A 56 15.33 23.83 -6.96
CA GLY A 56 16.11 22.59 -7.12
C GLY A 56 16.15 21.66 -5.90
N ASN A 57 15.69 22.12 -4.73
CA ASN A 57 15.92 21.42 -3.45
C ASN A 57 14.68 21.18 -2.58
N LEU A 58 13.54 21.82 -2.87
CA LEU A 58 12.28 21.50 -2.23
C LEU A 58 11.88 20.07 -2.60
N ARG A 59 11.72 19.18 -1.62
CA ARG A 59 11.44 17.76 -1.82
C ARG A 59 9.97 17.43 -1.58
N ARG A 60 9.32 18.08 -0.61
CA ARG A 60 7.93 17.80 -0.23
C ARG A 60 7.12 19.09 -0.19
N LEU A 61 5.96 19.06 -0.85
CA LEU A 61 5.01 20.16 -0.86
C LEU A 61 3.59 19.61 -0.68
N ILE A 62 2.93 20.01 0.40
CA ILE A 62 1.55 19.62 0.71
C ILE A 62 0.68 20.89 0.65
N LEU A 63 -0.33 20.88 -0.21
CA LEU A 63 -1.21 22.02 -0.50
C LEU A 63 -2.68 21.69 -0.26
N ASP A 64 -2.94 20.63 0.50
CA ASP A 64 -4.26 20.04 0.65
C ASP A 64 -5.30 21.07 1.13
N SER A 65 -6.48 21.06 0.52
CA SER A 65 -7.58 21.98 0.82
C SER A 65 -7.20 23.47 0.79
N THR A 66 -6.14 23.85 0.07
CA THR A 66 -5.75 25.25 -0.12
C THR A 66 -6.48 25.85 -1.33
N SER A 67 -6.90 27.11 -1.21
CA SER A 67 -7.67 27.77 -2.26
C SER A 67 -6.86 28.05 -3.52
N ILE A 68 -7.45 27.76 -4.68
CA ILE A 68 -7.03 28.27 -5.99
C ILE A 68 -8.09 29.29 -6.45
N PRO A 69 -7.70 30.54 -6.75
CA PRO A 69 -8.61 31.52 -7.31
C PRO A 69 -9.12 31.06 -8.68
N ARG A 70 -10.38 31.35 -9.00
CA ARG A 70 -10.97 31.02 -10.32
C ARG A 70 -10.08 31.60 -11.43
N ASP A 71 -9.79 30.80 -12.45
CA ASP A 71 -8.94 31.12 -13.62
C ASP A 71 -7.42 31.21 -13.38
N SER A 72 -6.93 30.80 -12.20
CA SER A 72 -5.49 30.75 -11.94
C SER A 72 -4.83 29.55 -12.63
N ARG A 73 -3.84 29.82 -13.48
CA ARG A 73 -2.98 28.78 -14.06
C ARG A 73 -1.84 28.44 -13.10
N LEU A 74 -1.66 27.18 -12.76
CA LEU A 74 -0.60 26.71 -11.86
C LEU A 74 0.75 26.53 -12.60
N LEU A 75 1.22 27.60 -13.25
CA LEU A 75 2.38 27.57 -14.16
C LEU A 75 3.70 27.24 -13.45
N PHE A 76 3.82 27.59 -12.18
CA PHE A 76 5.05 27.51 -11.41
C PHE A 76 5.43 26.09 -10.96
N PHE A 77 4.51 25.11 -11.00
CA PHE A 77 4.84 23.74 -10.62
C PHE A 77 6.05 23.19 -11.38
N GLY A 78 6.14 23.45 -12.69
CA GLY A 78 7.24 22.97 -13.53
C GLY A 78 8.63 23.50 -13.13
N GLN A 79 8.71 24.57 -12.32
CA GLN A 79 9.97 25.14 -11.86
C GLN A 79 10.53 24.42 -10.63
N LEU A 80 9.69 23.70 -9.87
CA LEU A 80 10.09 22.96 -8.67
C LEU A 80 10.76 21.62 -9.00
N THR A 81 11.85 21.67 -9.78
CA THR A 81 12.60 20.51 -10.29
C THR A 81 13.15 19.57 -9.21
N GLY A 82 13.28 20.05 -7.97
CA GLY A 82 13.66 19.25 -6.80
C GLY A 82 12.55 18.37 -6.23
N LEU A 83 11.30 18.63 -6.59
CA LEU A 83 10.12 18.09 -5.92
C LEU A 83 9.98 16.59 -6.15
N ARG A 84 9.77 15.87 -5.04
CA ARG A 84 9.59 14.41 -5.00
C ARG A 84 8.20 14.01 -4.57
N VAL A 85 7.63 14.75 -3.63
CA VAL A 85 6.32 14.47 -3.05
C VAL A 85 5.44 15.70 -3.22
N LEU A 86 4.30 15.52 -3.87
CA LEU A 86 3.27 16.54 -4.01
C LEU A 86 1.92 15.97 -3.54
N SER A 87 1.22 16.73 -2.71
CA SER A 87 -0.17 16.49 -2.39
C SER A 87 -1.00 17.72 -2.69
N VAL A 88 -2.08 17.53 -3.45
CA VAL A 88 -3.09 18.53 -3.80
C VAL A 88 -4.49 18.00 -3.49
N PHE A 89 -4.62 17.27 -2.38
CA PHE A 89 -5.89 16.68 -1.98
C PHE A 89 -6.96 17.76 -1.80
N ASN A 90 -8.13 17.55 -2.39
CA ASN A 90 -9.26 18.48 -2.28
C ASN A 90 -8.93 19.91 -2.76
N VAL A 91 -8.21 20.00 -3.89
CA VAL A 91 -7.83 21.25 -4.56
C VAL A 91 -8.45 21.31 -5.96
N CYS A 92 -8.75 22.52 -6.47
CA CYS A 92 -9.19 22.75 -7.86
C CYS A 92 -8.07 22.50 -8.90
N PHE A 93 -7.54 21.27 -8.93
CA PHE A 93 -6.42 20.83 -9.77
C PHE A 93 -6.93 20.07 -11.00
N HIS A 94 -6.49 20.45 -12.20
CA HIS A 94 -7.02 19.94 -13.47
C HIS A 94 -5.99 19.08 -14.23
N SER A 95 -6.43 18.43 -15.32
CA SER A 95 -5.57 17.60 -16.18
C SER A 95 -4.37 18.36 -16.77
N GLU A 96 -4.51 19.66 -17.02
CA GLU A 96 -3.40 20.51 -17.48
C GLU A 96 -2.32 20.71 -16.40
N ASP A 97 -2.74 20.84 -15.14
CA ASP A 97 -1.83 20.97 -14.00
C ASP A 97 -1.12 19.64 -13.75
N LEU A 98 -1.84 18.52 -13.89
CA LEU A 98 -1.27 17.19 -13.86
C LEU A 98 -0.19 17.01 -14.94
N ALA A 99 -0.41 17.52 -16.15
CA ALA A 99 0.58 17.46 -17.22
C ALA A 99 1.87 18.22 -16.87
N ARG A 100 1.77 19.36 -16.18
CA ARG A 100 2.93 20.13 -15.71
C ARG A 100 3.68 19.39 -14.61
N VAL A 101 2.95 18.91 -13.60
CA VAL A 101 3.52 18.15 -12.48
C VAL A 101 4.19 16.86 -12.98
N SER A 102 3.60 16.18 -13.95
CA SER A 102 4.14 14.92 -14.51
C SER A 102 5.44 15.11 -15.30
N GLN A 103 5.86 16.35 -15.61
CA GLN A 103 7.16 16.64 -16.22
C GLN A 103 8.28 16.79 -15.18
N LEU A 104 7.94 16.89 -13.89
CA LEU A 104 8.94 17.08 -12.84
C LEU A 104 9.90 15.89 -12.77
N PRO A 105 11.22 16.11 -12.85
CA PRO A 105 12.19 15.05 -13.10
C PRO A 105 12.39 14.11 -11.90
N LYS A 106 12.02 14.56 -10.69
CA LYS A 106 12.23 13.82 -9.44
C LYS A 106 10.93 13.41 -8.74
N LEU A 107 9.77 13.61 -9.38
CA LEU A 107 8.49 13.27 -8.76
C LEU A 107 8.36 11.75 -8.55
N GLU A 108 8.20 11.37 -7.29
CA GLU A 108 8.14 9.98 -6.82
C GLU A 108 6.77 9.66 -6.18
N SER A 109 6.10 10.64 -5.58
CA SER A 109 4.80 10.46 -4.91
C SER A 109 3.86 11.61 -5.24
N LEU A 110 2.64 11.26 -5.64
CA LEU A 110 1.61 12.21 -6.04
C LEU A 110 0.25 11.82 -5.47
N ASP A 111 -0.39 12.75 -4.77
CA ASP A 111 -1.79 12.67 -4.39
C ASP A 111 -2.61 13.73 -5.16
N ILE A 112 -3.52 13.26 -6.01
CA ILE A 112 -4.48 14.07 -6.78
C ILE A 112 -5.93 13.81 -6.35
N SER A 113 -6.13 13.27 -5.16
CA SER A 113 -7.45 12.83 -4.73
C SER A 113 -8.41 14.00 -4.52
N ASN A 114 -9.69 13.78 -4.85
CA ASN A 114 -10.72 14.82 -4.78
C ASN A 114 -10.37 16.10 -5.57
N THR A 115 -9.76 15.93 -6.74
CA THR A 115 -9.45 17.02 -7.68
C THR A 115 -10.40 17.00 -8.89
N LEU A 116 -10.18 17.93 -9.82
CA LEU A 116 -10.95 18.11 -11.06
C LEU A 116 -10.25 17.47 -12.28
N VAL A 117 -9.32 16.54 -12.04
CA VAL A 117 -8.63 15.80 -13.10
C VAL A 117 -9.64 14.95 -13.88
N THR A 118 -9.70 15.18 -15.19
CA THR A 118 -10.56 14.46 -16.13
C THR A 118 -9.81 13.32 -16.85
N ASN A 119 -8.48 13.43 -16.94
CA ASN A 119 -7.63 12.51 -17.69
C ASN A 119 -6.25 12.36 -17.02
N ILE A 120 -5.84 11.11 -16.76
CA ILE A 120 -4.58 10.77 -16.08
C ILE A 120 -3.44 10.36 -17.03
N SER A 121 -3.63 10.37 -18.35
CA SER A 121 -2.61 9.94 -19.33
C SER A 121 -1.31 10.72 -19.23
N ALA A 122 -1.33 11.93 -18.66
CA ALA A 122 -0.11 12.71 -18.47
C ALA A 122 0.90 12.03 -17.52
N LEU A 123 0.44 11.16 -16.62
CA LEU A 123 1.28 10.33 -15.73
C LEU A 123 2.24 9.42 -16.51
N LEU A 124 1.96 9.12 -17.77
CA LEU A 124 2.87 8.35 -18.63
C LEU A 124 4.23 9.06 -18.81
N THR A 125 4.28 10.38 -18.64
CA THR A 125 5.52 11.18 -18.65
C THR A 125 6.42 10.89 -17.44
N CYS A 126 5.83 10.41 -16.33
CA CYS A 126 6.52 10.01 -15.11
C CYS A 126 6.51 8.52 -14.81
N LYS A 127 6.22 7.70 -15.82
CA LYS A 127 6.01 6.26 -15.66
C LYS A 127 7.19 5.46 -15.08
N ASP A 128 8.42 5.90 -15.37
CA ASP A 128 9.65 5.22 -14.95
C ASP A 128 10.21 5.76 -13.60
N ARG A 129 9.45 6.59 -12.89
CA ARG A 129 9.89 7.19 -11.60
C ARG A 129 8.79 7.32 -10.55
N LEU A 130 7.53 7.41 -10.94
CA LEU A 130 6.42 7.51 -10.00
C LEU A 130 6.30 6.19 -9.21
N ARG A 131 6.42 6.29 -7.89
CA ARG A 131 6.38 5.17 -6.93
C ARG A 131 5.08 5.12 -6.16
N SER A 132 4.41 6.25 -5.97
CA SER A 132 3.17 6.34 -5.21
C SER A 132 2.17 7.23 -5.94
N LEU A 133 0.96 6.71 -6.14
CA LEU A 133 -0.16 7.45 -6.71
C LEU A 133 -1.40 7.25 -5.84
N THR A 134 -1.96 8.37 -5.36
CA THR A 134 -3.24 8.40 -4.65
C THR A 134 -4.19 9.25 -5.48
N MET A 135 -5.31 8.67 -5.89
CA MET A 135 -6.27 9.32 -6.80
C MET A 135 -7.71 8.87 -6.53
N HIS A 136 -8.10 8.84 -5.25
CA HIS A 136 -9.47 8.54 -4.87
C HIS A 136 -10.39 9.76 -5.05
N TYR A 137 -11.70 9.53 -5.20
CA TYR A 137 -12.71 10.58 -5.41
C TYR A 137 -12.41 11.58 -6.56
N LEU A 138 -11.84 11.14 -7.69
CA LEU A 138 -11.71 12.05 -8.85
C LEU A 138 -13.09 12.37 -9.46
N LYS A 139 -13.68 13.48 -9.01
CA LYS A 139 -15.07 13.88 -9.33
C LYS A 139 -15.35 14.02 -10.82
N CYS A 140 -14.33 14.35 -11.60
CA CYS A 140 -14.48 14.71 -13.01
C CYS A 140 -13.79 13.70 -13.96
N LEU A 141 -13.30 12.56 -13.47
CA LEU A 141 -12.58 11.59 -14.31
C LEU A 141 -13.49 11.05 -15.42
N THR A 142 -13.21 11.40 -16.68
CA THR A 142 -14.03 11.01 -17.84
C THR A 142 -13.49 9.79 -18.57
N MET A 143 -12.29 9.32 -18.21
CA MET A 143 -11.67 8.14 -18.79
C MET A 143 -12.48 6.88 -18.51
N THR A 144 -12.56 6.00 -19.50
CA THR A 144 -13.11 4.66 -19.34
C THR A 144 -12.17 3.79 -18.50
N LYS A 145 -12.71 2.75 -17.85
CA LYS A 145 -11.89 1.84 -17.03
C LYS A 145 -10.72 1.20 -17.79
N PRO A 146 -10.90 0.70 -19.04
CA PRO A 146 -9.77 0.19 -19.81
C PRO A 146 -8.67 1.22 -20.05
N GLN A 147 -9.03 2.49 -20.26
CA GLN A 147 -8.03 3.56 -20.43
C GLN A 147 -7.27 3.84 -19.13
N ILE A 148 -7.95 3.83 -17.98
CA ILE A 148 -7.31 4.02 -16.67
C ILE A 148 -6.33 2.87 -16.40
N LEU A 149 -6.76 1.63 -16.60
CA LEU A 149 -5.92 0.45 -16.42
C LEU A 149 -4.73 0.43 -17.37
N ALA A 150 -4.91 0.90 -18.61
CA ALA A 150 -3.82 1.04 -19.57
C ALA A 150 -2.74 2.01 -19.08
N VAL A 151 -3.12 3.13 -18.45
CA VAL A 151 -2.15 4.06 -17.86
C VAL A 151 -1.43 3.41 -16.68
N ILE A 152 -2.17 2.82 -15.73
CA ILE A 152 -1.61 2.19 -14.52
C ILE A 152 -0.60 1.10 -14.90
N ARG A 153 -0.89 0.29 -15.92
CA ARG A 153 0.00 -0.77 -16.41
C ARG A 153 1.36 -0.23 -16.86
N GLU A 154 1.40 0.96 -17.45
CA GLU A 154 2.64 1.56 -17.95
C GLU A 154 3.48 2.21 -16.83
N LEU A 155 2.92 2.46 -15.64
CA LEU A 155 3.62 3.07 -14.49
C LEU A 155 4.56 2.07 -13.80
N LYS A 156 5.58 1.59 -14.50
CA LYS A 156 6.46 0.45 -14.13
C LYS A 156 7.15 0.53 -12.77
N CYS A 157 7.25 1.71 -12.17
CA CYS A 157 7.88 1.93 -10.87
C CYS A 157 6.89 2.06 -9.71
N LEU A 158 5.58 1.91 -9.97
CA LEU A 158 4.54 2.11 -8.97
C LEU A 158 4.59 1.01 -7.90
N LEU A 159 4.68 1.44 -6.66
CA LEU A 159 4.67 0.58 -5.47
C LEU A 159 3.41 0.80 -4.65
N HIS A 160 2.85 2.01 -4.68
CA HIS A 160 1.63 2.35 -3.98
C HIS A 160 0.59 2.92 -4.95
N LEU A 161 -0.60 2.34 -4.93
CA LEU A 161 -1.76 2.80 -5.70
C LEU A 161 -2.97 2.83 -4.78
N ASP A 162 -3.57 4.00 -4.62
CA ASP A 162 -4.85 4.15 -3.92
C ASP A 162 -5.92 4.77 -4.83
N ILE A 163 -7.00 4.00 -5.02
CA ILE A 163 -8.19 4.31 -5.84
C ILE A 163 -9.48 4.00 -5.05
N SER A 164 -9.43 4.09 -3.71
CA SER A 164 -10.40 3.58 -2.72
C SER A 164 -11.89 3.82 -3.02
N ASP A 165 -12.26 4.87 -3.75
CA ASP A 165 -13.65 5.33 -3.83
C ASP A 165 -14.39 5.07 -5.13
N HIS A 166 -13.76 4.37 -6.08
CA HIS A 166 -14.43 3.87 -7.27
C HIS A 166 -14.69 2.37 -7.13
N ARG A 167 -15.73 1.95 -6.38
CA ARG A 167 -16.02 0.52 -6.06
C ARG A 167 -15.84 -0.42 -7.26
N GLN A 168 -16.40 -0.06 -8.41
CA GLN A 168 -16.31 -0.89 -9.61
C GLN A 168 -14.93 -0.82 -10.27
N LEU A 169 -14.27 0.34 -10.30
CA LEU A 169 -12.90 0.46 -10.81
C LEU A 169 -11.92 -0.31 -9.93
N ARG A 170 -12.09 -0.31 -8.60
CA ARG A 170 -11.29 -1.13 -7.67
C ARG A 170 -11.43 -2.61 -7.97
N PHE A 171 -12.67 -3.07 -8.13
CA PHE A 171 -12.95 -4.46 -8.50
C PHE A 171 -12.26 -4.84 -9.82
N ASP A 172 -12.42 -4.01 -10.85
CA ASP A 172 -11.84 -4.25 -12.17
C ASP A 172 -10.29 -4.15 -12.14
N ALA A 173 -9.73 -3.25 -11.33
CA ALA A 173 -8.30 -3.12 -11.10
C ALA A 173 -7.72 -4.31 -10.35
N ALA A 174 -8.38 -4.78 -9.29
CA ALA A 174 -7.98 -5.97 -8.54
C ALA A 174 -7.97 -7.19 -9.46
N LYS A 175 -9.05 -7.40 -10.23
CA LYS A 175 -9.15 -8.44 -11.25
C LYS A 175 -8.01 -8.37 -12.26
N PHE A 176 -7.74 -7.17 -12.78
CA PHE A 176 -6.69 -6.95 -13.77
C PHE A 176 -5.29 -7.27 -13.20
N VAL A 177 -4.97 -6.74 -12.02
CA VAL A 177 -3.64 -6.90 -11.40
C VAL A 177 -3.40 -8.35 -10.99
N MET A 178 -4.39 -9.06 -10.45
CA MET A 178 -4.27 -10.49 -10.13
C MET A 178 -4.01 -11.35 -11.39
N ARG A 179 -4.69 -11.06 -12.50
CA ARG A 179 -4.40 -11.71 -13.80
C ARG A 179 -3.03 -11.35 -14.34
N TRP A 180 -2.59 -10.11 -14.13
CA TRP A 180 -1.29 -9.64 -14.58
C TRP A 180 -0.13 -10.26 -13.79
N LEU A 181 -0.30 -10.44 -12.48
CA LEU A 181 0.65 -11.14 -11.61
C LEU A 181 1.03 -12.52 -12.18
N CYS A 182 0.07 -13.22 -12.78
CA CYS A 182 0.25 -14.57 -13.33
C CYS A 182 0.88 -14.61 -14.74
N LYS A 183 1.24 -13.47 -15.35
CA LYS A 183 1.80 -13.42 -16.71
C LYS A 183 3.32 -13.51 -16.79
N HIS A 184 4.02 -13.45 -15.66
CA HIS A 184 5.50 -13.60 -15.55
C HIS A 184 6.32 -12.72 -16.52
N GLU A 185 5.91 -11.47 -16.76
CA GLU A 185 6.54 -10.63 -17.79
C GLU A 185 7.97 -10.19 -17.44
N SER A 186 8.22 -9.75 -16.19
CA SER A 186 9.57 -9.45 -15.66
C SER A 186 9.55 -9.37 -14.13
N PRO A 187 10.69 -9.53 -13.43
CA PRO A 187 10.75 -9.41 -11.96
C PRO A 187 10.25 -8.05 -11.43
N LYS A 188 10.53 -6.95 -12.14
CA LYS A 188 10.05 -5.61 -11.77
C LYS A 188 8.53 -5.51 -11.88
N MET A 189 7.96 -6.06 -12.96
CA MET A 189 6.51 -6.07 -13.18
C MET A 189 5.80 -6.99 -12.19
N GLN A 190 6.38 -8.15 -11.86
CA GLN A 190 5.88 -9.04 -10.81
C GLN A 190 5.87 -8.33 -9.45
N ALA A 191 6.97 -7.67 -9.06
CA ALA A 191 7.03 -6.91 -7.81
C ALA A 191 5.98 -5.79 -7.74
N MET A 192 5.72 -5.09 -8.84
CA MET A 192 4.66 -4.08 -8.94
C MET A 192 3.26 -4.70 -8.81
N ALA A 193 3.00 -5.81 -9.52
CA ALA A 193 1.73 -6.53 -9.43
C ALA A 193 1.48 -7.04 -8.00
N VAL A 194 2.51 -7.59 -7.34
CA VAL A 194 2.48 -7.98 -5.93
C VAL A 194 2.13 -6.80 -5.04
N SER A 195 2.85 -5.68 -5.19
CA SER A 195 2.65 -4.49 -4.35
C SER A 195 1.23 -3.95 -4.48
N ILE A 196 0.71 -3.82 -5.70
CA ILE A 196 -0.66 -3.35 -5.94
C ILE A 196 -1.69 -4.37 -5.44
N THR A 197 -1.46 -5.67 -5.63
CA THR A 197 -2.34 -6.74 -5.10
C THR A 197 -2.41 -6.67 -3.57
N SER A 198 -1.29 -6.42 -2.90
CA SER A 198 -1.24 -6.31 -1.44
C SER A 198 -2.10 -5.16 -0.89
N ILE A 199 -2.33 -4.12 -1.69
CA ILE A 199 -3.18 -2.97 -1.33
C ILE A 199 -4.63 -3.26 -1.69
N LEU A 200 -4.89 -3.65 -2.94
CA LEU A 200 -6.25 -3.83 -3.45
C LEU A 200 -6.99 -5.00 -2.79
N ALA A 201 -6.28 -6.06 -2.39
CA ALA A 201 -6.89 -7.21 -1.71
C ALA A 201 -7.65 -6.80 -0.44
N LEU A 202 -7.09 -5.90 0.37
CA LEU A 202 -7.72 -5.40 1.60
C LEU A 202 -8.94 -4.51 1.34
N GLN A 203 -9.05 -3.97 0.12
CA GLN A 203 -10.12 -3.05 -0.26
C GLN A 203 -11.36 -3.76 -0.86
N LEU A 204 -11.28 -5.08 -1.09
CA LEU A 204 -12.39 -5.88 -1.62
C LEU A 204 -13.33 -6.30 -0.48
N SER A 205 -14.65 -6.20 -0.71
CA SER A 205 -15.61 -6.82 0.21
C SER A 205 -15.60 -8.35 0.06
N PRO A 206 -16.11 -9.11 1.05
CA PRO A 206 -16.22 -10.56 0.94
C PRO A 206 -16.97 -11.03 -0.32
N GLU A 207 -18.02 -10.31 -0.72
CA GLU A 207 -18.79 -10.61 -1.95
C GLU A 207 -17.95 -10.37 -3.21
N GLN A 208 -17.13 -9.32 -3.23
CA GLN A 208 -16.23 -9.02 -4.35
C GLN A 208 -15.11 -10.06 -4.46
N THR A 209 -14.50 -10.44 -3.33
CA THR A 209 -13.50 -11.50 -3.28
C THR A 209 -14.08 -12.83 -3.77
N ALA A 210 -15.32 -13.16 -3.39
CA ALA A 210 -16.03 -14.34 -3.88
C ALA A 210 -16.31 -14.29 -5.40
N GLN A 211 -16.64 -13.12 -5.96
CA GLN A 211 -16.83 -12.94 -7.40
C GLN A 211 -15.52 -13.07 -8.20
N LEU A 212 -14.38 -12.76 -7.59
CA LEU A 212 -13.03 -12.89 -8.18
C LEU A 212 -12.37 -14.23 -7.86
N LYS A 213 -13.15 -15.27 -7.54
CA LYS A 213 -12.62 -16.57 -7.06
C LYS A 213 -11.49 -17.11 -7.94
N GLU A 214 -11.66 -17.10 -9.26
CA GLU A 214 -10.64 -17.61 -10.19
C GLU A 214 -9.35 -16.78 -10.12
N GLU A 215 -9.46 -15.46 -10.13
CA GLU A 215 -8.31 -14.55 -10.02
C GLU A 215 -7.61 -14.65 -8.68
N VAL A 216 -8.36 -14.75 -7.58
CA VAL A 216 -7.81 -14.93 -6.23
C VAL A 216 -7.05 -16.25 -6.16
N PHE A 217 -7.58 -17.34 -6.72
CA PHE A 217 -6.93 -18.64 -6.67
C PHE A 217 -5.62 -18.65 -7.47
N MET A 218 -5.65 -18.08 -8.69
CA MET A 218 -4.44 -17.89 -9.49
C MET A 218 -3.41 -17.03 -8.75
N ALA A 219 -3.83 -15.91 -8.15
CA ALA A 219 -2.95 -15.03 -7.40
C ALA A 219 -2.34 -15.74 -6.17
N VAL A 220 -3.13 -16.46 -5.37
CA VAL A 220 -2.62 -17.21 -4.19
C VAL A 220 -1.56 -18.22 -4.61
N LYS A 221 -1.78 -18.98 -5.69
CA LYS A 221 -0.81 -19.94 -6.20
C LYS A 221 0.49 -19.26 -6.63
N GLU A 222 0.40 -18.16 -7.36
CA GLU A 222 1.57 -17.42 -7.83
C GLU A 222 2.34 -16.76 -6.68
N LEU A 223 1.63 -16.15 -5.73
CA LEU A 223 2.24 -15.56 -4.53
C LEU A 223 2.97 -16.62 -3.70
N LEU A 224 2.40 -17.82 -3.54
CA LEU A 224 3.09 -18.93 -2.86
C LEU A 224 4.37 -19.37 -3.59
N ALA A 225 4.36 -19.38 -4.93
CA ALA A 225 5.56 -19.67 -5.71
C ALA A 225 6.66 -18.64 -5.46
N ILE A 226 6.31 -17.35 -5.40
CA ILE A 226 7.24 -16.26 -5.06
C ILE A 226 7.79 -16.42 -3.64
N VAL A 227 6.94 -16.69 -2.63
CA VAL A 227 7.39 -16.94 -1.25
C VAL A 227 8.38 -18.09 -1.21
N LYS A 228 8.04 -19.22 -1.85
CA LYS A 228 8.91 -20.40 -1.91
C LYS A 228 10.26 -20.10 -2.54
N GLN A 229 10.28 -19.38 -3.67
CA GLN A 229 11.51 -18.97 -4.34
C GLN A 229 12.36 -18.08 -3.42
N LYS A 230 11.78 -17.01 -2.87
CA LYS A 230 12.49 -16.04 -2.01
C LYS A 230 13.04 -16.67 -0.74
N THR A 231 12.31 -17.64 -0.18
CA THR A 231 12.77 -18.42 0.98
C THR A 231 13.94 -19.32 0.63
N ALA A 232 13.89 -20.01 -0.52
CA ALA A 232 14.99 -20.85 -0.98
C ALA A 232 16.26 -20.05 -1.32
N GLU A 233 16.10 -18.81 -1.76
CA GLU A 233 17.21 -17.87 -2.04
C GLU A 233 17.67 -17.10 -0.78
N ASN A 234 17.00 -17.28 0.37
CA ASN A 234 17.22 -16.54 1.61
C ASN A 234 17.21 -15.01 1.41
N LEU A 235 16.19 -14.51 0.70
CA LEU A 235 16.01 -13.08 0.39
C LEU A 235 14.86 -12.46 1.18
N ASP A 236 15.20 -11.57 2.12
CA ASP A 236 14.28 -10.80 2.97
C ASP A 236 13.89 -9.44 2.36
N ASP A 237 13.60 -9.42 1.05
CA ASP A 237 13.35 -8.18 0.33
C ASP A 237 11.93 -7.62 0.47
N VAL A 238 11.74 -6.39 0.00
CA VAL A 238 10.45 -5.69 0.00
C VAL A 238 9.39 -6.47 -0.81
N THR A 239 9.79 -7.24 -1.83
CA THR A 239 8.85 -8.06 -2.61
C THR A 239 8.32 -9.21 -1.77
N LEU A 240 9.16 -9.92 -1.00
CA LEU A 240 8.70 -10.96 -0.07
C LEU A 240 7.68 -10.41 0.94
N LEU A 241 7.96 -9.26 1.55
CA LEU A 241 7.07 -8.62 2.51
C LEU A 241 5.70 -8.28 1.91
N PHE A 242 5.67 -7.73 0.69
CA PHE A 242 4.40 -7.46 0.00
C PHE A 242 3.69 -8.72 -0.47
N THR A 243 4.41 -9.77 -0.87
CA THR A 243 3.83 -11.06 -1.23
C THR A 243 3.12 -11.69 -0.04
N LEU A 244 3.77 -11.73 1.13
CA LEU A 244 3.15 -12.22 2.37
C LEU A 244 1.95 -11.36 2.78
N LYS A 245 2.03 -10.03 2.63
CA LYS A 245 0.90 -9.15 2.93
C LYS A 245 -0.28 -9.36 1.97
N ALA A 246 -0.01 -9.59 0.69
CA ALA A 246 -1.04 -9.91 -0.29
C ALA A 246 -1.74 -11.23 0.05
N LEU A 247 -0.99 -12.28 0.39
CA LEU A 247 -1.56 -13.56 0.82
C LEU A 247 -2.43 -13.40 2.07
N TRP A 248 -1.95 -12.65 3.07
CA TRP A 248 -2.70 -12.39 4.29
C TRP A 248 -4.03 -11.67 3.99
N ASN A 249 -3.99 -10.63 3.17
CA ASN A 249 -5.19 -9.86 2.82
C ASN A 249 -6.16 -10.66 1.91
N LEU A 250 -5.68 -11.53 1.03
CA LEU A 250 -6.54 -12.37 0.16
C LEU A 250 -7.25 -13.51 0.91
N THR A 251 -6.68 -13.94 2.03
CA THR A 251 -7.27 -14.97 2.90
C THR A 251 -8.19 -14.37 3.96
N GLU A 252 -8.10 -13.07 4.21
CA GLU A 252 -8.98 -12.35 5.13
C GLU A 252 -10.45 -12.49 4.71
N GLN A 253 -11.27 -12.99 5.63
CA GLN A 253 -12.71 -13.22 5.41
C GLN A 253 -13.05 -14.08 4.17
N SER A 254 -12.11 -14.92 3.71
CA SER A 254 -12.27 -15.77 2.53
C SER A 254 -11.92 -17.23 2.82
N PRO A 255 -12.88 -18.03 3.34
CA PRO A 255 -12.64 -19.45 3.59
C PRO A 255 -12.21 -20.24 2.36
N ALA A 256 -12.66 -19.82 1.17
CA ALA A 256 -12.27 -20.42 -0.09
C ALA A 256 -10.77 -20.18 -0.41
N ALA A 257 -10.26 -18.97 -0.16
CA ALA A 257 -8.84 -18.67 -0.33
C ALA A 257 -7.98 -19.40 0.72
N CYS A 258 -8.43 -19.50 1.98
CA CYS A 258 -7.75 -20.29 3.01
C CYS A 258 -7.61 -21.77 2.62
N ARG A 259 -8.70 -22.39 2.11
CA ARG A 259 -8.65 -23.76 1.60
C ARG A 259 -7.66 -23.89 0.45
N HIS A 260 -7.72 -22.97 -0.52
CA HIS A 260 -6.84 -23.01 -1.67
C HIS A 260 -5.36 -22.80 -1.31
N PHE A 261 -5.08 -21.97 -0.31
CA PHE A 261 -3.73 -21.82 0.27
C PHE A 261 -3.20 -23.16 0.80
N ILE A 262 -4.00 -23.91 1.57
CA ILE A 262 -3.60 -25.24 2.07
C ILE A 262 -3.40 -26.24 0.93
N GLU A 263 -4.31 -26.28 -0.05
CA GLU A 263 -4.23 -27.17 -1.23
C GLU A 263 -2.95 -26.94 -2.05
N ASN A 264 -2.42 -25.71 -2.04
CA ASN A 264 -1.17 -25.34 -2.72
C ASN A 264 0.06 -25.40 -1.80
N GLN A 265 0.06 -26.28 -0.79
CA GLN A 265 1.19 -26.51 0.13
C GLN A 265 1.56 -25.29 0.99
N GLY A 266 0.63 -24.34 1.18
CA GLY A 266 0.89 -23.08 1.87
C GLY A 266 1.45 -23.27 3.30
N LEU A 267 0.96 -24.26 4.05
CA LEU A 267 1.46 -24.56 5.40
C LEU A 267 2.93 -24.95 5.39
N ALA A 268 3.33 -25.90 4.55
CA ALA A 268 4.73 -26.34 4.46
C ALA A 268 5.66 -25.20 4.05
N ILE A 269 5.23 -24.37 3.08
CA ILE A 269 5.98 -23.18 2.67
C ILE A 269 6.12 -22.20 3.83
N PHE A 270 5.05 -21.96 4.60
CA PHE A 270 5.06 -21.00 5.70
C PHE A 270 5.89 -21.48 6.89
N ILE A 271 5.92 -22.79 7.17
CA ILE A 271 6.86 -23.35 8.15
C ILE A 271 8.30 -23.13 7.71
N GLN A 272 8.62 -23.40 6.43
CA GLN A 272 9.95 -23.13 5.90
C GLN A 272 10.34 -21.64 6.02
N VAL A 273 9.38 -20.71 5.82
CA VAL A 273 9.60 -19.28 6.03
C VAL A 273 9.96 -18.98 7.49
N LEU A 274 9.24 -19.55 8.46
CA LEU A 274 9.52 -19.36 9.89
C LEU A 274 10.84 -19.99 10.34
N GLU A 275 11.26 -21.08 9.69
CA GLU A 275 12.57 -21.71 9.92
C GLU A 275 13.73 -20.89 9.32
N THR A 276 13.47 -20.16 8.24
CA THR A 276 14.49 -19.38 7.52
C THR A 276 14.64 -17.96 8.08
N PHE A 277 13.54 -17.31 8.43
CA PHE A 277 13.49 -15.88 8.75
C PHE A 277 13.03 -15.64 10.20
N SER A 278 13.81 -14.84 10.92
CA SER A 278 13.52 -14.45 12.32
C SER A 278 12.97 -13.03 12.46
N GLU A 279 12.85 -12.33 11.34
CA GLU A 279 12.46 -10.93 11.26
C GLU A 279 10.97 -10.77 11.60
N THR A 280 10.66 -9.93 12.60
CA THR A 280 9.29 -9.64 13.08
C THR A 280 8.33 -9.31 11.93
N ALA A 281 8.80 -8.53 10.95
CA ALA A 281 8.00 -8.09 9.82
C ALA A 281 7.56 -9.23 8.89
N ILE A 282 8.31 -10.34 8.86
CA ILE A 282 7.98 -11.56 8.10
C ILE A 282 7.08 -12.45 8.96
N GLN A 283 7.52 -12.74 10.19
CA GLN A 283 6.80 -13.61 11.12
C GLN A 283 5.38 -13.13 11.38
N SER A 284 5.16 -11.83 11.61
CA SER A 284 3.81 -11.31 11.88
C SER A 284 2.85 -11.47 10.70
N LYS A 285 3.33 -11.40 9.45
CA LYS A 285 2.51 -11.63 8.26
C LYS A 285 2.17 -13.10 8.06
N VAL A 286 3.13 -13.98 8.34
CA VAL A 286 2.92 -15.44 8.32
C VAL A 286 1.87 -15.82 9.36
N LEU A 287 2.05 -15.38 10.61
CA LEU A 287 1.11 -15.67 11.69
C LEU A 287 -0.26 -15.02 11.45
N GLY A 288 -0.30 -13.79 10.91
CA GLY A 288 -1.55 -13.14 10.55
C GLY A 288 -2.40 -13.95 9.57
N LEU A 289 -1.77 -14.51 8.53
CA LEU A 289 -2.46 -15.42 7.61
C LEU A 289 -2.88 -16.71 8.29
N LEU A 290 -2.00 -17.34 9.08
CA LEU A 290 -2.33 -18.58 9.77
C LEU A 290 -3.48 -18.40 10.76
N ASN A 291 -3.63 -17.22 11.36
CA ASN A 291 -4.78 -16.86 12.18
C ASN A 291 -6.07 -16.87 11.37
N ASN A 292 -6.08 -16.25 10.16
CA ASN A 292 -7.24 -16.32 9.25
C ASN A 292 -7.59 -17.77 8.86
N VAL A 293 -6.59 -18.64 8.67
CA VAL A 293 -6.82 -20.06 8.39
C VAL A 293 -7.38 -20.78 9.63
N ALA A 294 -6.89 -20.44 10.82
CA ALA A 294 -7.37 -20.96 12.11
C ALA A 294 -8.76 -20.46 12.51
N GLU A 295 -9.32 -19.46 11.85
CA GLU A 295 -10.73 -19.08 11.99
C GLU A 295 -11.67 -20.01 11.19
N VAL A 296 -11.15 -20.72 10.17
CA VAL A 296 -11.94 -21.62 9.32
C VAL A 296 -11.99 -23.02 9.95
N ARG A 297 -13.06 -23.33 10.69
CA ARG A 297 -13.24 -24.60 11.44
C ARG A 297 -12.95 -25.87 10.63
N GLU A 298 -13.34 -25.91 9.36
CA GLU A 298 -13.11 -27.06 8.47
C GLU A 298 -11.62 -27.39 8.26
N LEU A 299 -10.73 -26.42 8.53
CA LEU A 299 -9.29 -26.54 8.29
C LEU A 299 -8.48 -26.92 9.55
N PHE A 300 -9.11 -27.08 10.72
CA PHE A 300 -8.40 -27.32 11.98
C PHE A 300 -7.54 -28.58 11.94
N SER A 301 -8.08 -29.67 11.39
CA SER A 301 -7.34 -30.93 11.24
C SER A 301 -6.11 -30.82 10.34
N LYS A 302 -6.01 -29.78 9.51
CA LYS A 302 -4.84 -29.49 8.68
C LYS A 302 -3.79 -28.64 9.39
N LEU A 303 -4.19 -27.86 10.40
CA LEU A 303 -3.31 -27.01 11.20
C LEU A 303 -2.73 -27.73 12.42
N ILE A 304 -3.42 -28.75 12.94
CA ILE A 304 -2.97 -29.52 14.11
C ILE A 304 -2.02 -30.62 13.62
N THR A 305 -0.85 -30.18 13.16
CA THR A 305 0.29 -31.05 12.85
C THR A 305 1.43 -30.72 13.81
N GLU A 306 2.32 -31.68 14.04
CA GLU A 306 3.46 -31.50 14.94
C GLU A 306 4.31 -30.29 14.53
N ASP A 307 4.62 -30.15 13.24
CA ASP A 307 5.43 -29.05 12.71
C ASP A 307 4.78 -27.69 12.95
N VAL A 308 3.49 -27.54 12.64
CA VAL A 308 2.78 -26.26 12.78
C VAL A 308 2.65 -25.88 14.25
N VAL A 309 2.19 -26.82 15.09
CA VAL A 309 2.00 -26.56 16.52
C VAL A 309 3.33 -26.22 17.18
N LYS A 310 4.41 -26.96 16.89
CA LYS A 310 5.74 -26.70 17.46
C LYS A 310 6.26 -25.30 17.15
N HIS A 311 6.17 -24.86 15.88
CA HIS A 311 6.66 -23.55 15.47
C HIS A 311 5.80 -22.41 16.01
N ILE A 312 4.48 -22.56 16.07
CA ILE A 312 3.63 -21.52 16.65
C ILE A 312 3.86 -21.43 18.16
N SER A 313 4.02 -22.57 18.84
CA SER A 313 4.26 -22.60 20.29
C SER A 313 5.58 -21.93 20.67
N SER A 314 6.65 -22.12 19.88
CA SER A 314 7.91 -21.43 20.15
C SER A 314 7.78 -19.90 20.02
N LEU A 315 6.89 -19.43 19.14
CA LEU A 315 6.62 -18.00 18.92
C LEU A 315 5.71 -17.38 19.98
N LEU A 316 5.00 -18.17 20.81
CA LEU A 316 4.24 -17.66 21.96
C LEU A 316 5.12 -16.86 22.93
N HIS A 317 6.36 -17.29 23.11
CA HIS A 317 7.33 -16.65 24.00
C HIS A 317 8.24 -15.64 23.28
N SER A 318 7.85 -15.19 22.08
CA SER A 318 8.58 -14.14 21.38
C SER A 318 8.65 -12.87 22.22
N LYS A 319 9.78 -12.16 22.14
CA LYS A 319 9.94 -10.83 22.77
C LYS A 319 9.13 -9.75 22.05
N GLU A 320 8.75 -10.02 20.80
CA GLU A 320 8.00 -9.13 19.95
C GLU A 320 6.50 -9.31 20.20
N LEU A 321 5.88 -8.31 20.82
CA LEU A 321 4.48 -8.36 21.27
C LEU A 321 3.50 -8.76 20.16
N GLU A 322 3.70 -8.24 18.94
CA GLU A 322 2.83 -8.56 17.79
C GLU A 322 2.91 -10.04 17.42
N VAL A 323 4.11 -10.62 17.45
CA VAL A 323 4.35 -12.03 17.11
C VAL A 323 3.76 -12.95 18.18
N SER A 324 4.03 -12.68 19.46
CA SER A 324 3.47 -13.48 20.55
C SER A 324 1.95 -13.39 20.61
N TYR A 325 1.37 -12.21 20.39
CA TYR A 325 -0.07 -12.01 20.33
C TYR A 325 -0.75 -12.81 19.20
N LEU A 326 -0.19 -12.77 17.99
CA LEU A 326 -0.72 -13.54 16.86
C LEU A 326 -0.57 -15.05 17.06
N ALA A 327 0.57 -15.51 17.60
CA ALA A 327 0.76 -16.91 17.93
C ALA A 327 -0.26 -17.38 18.98
N ALA A 328 -0.49 -16.58 20.02
CA ALA A 328 -1.50 -16.85 21.04
C ALA A 328 -2.91 -16.94 20.46
N GLY A 329 -3.25 -16.04 19.53
CA GLY A 329 -4.52 -16.09 18.78
C GLY A 329 -4.74 -17.41 18.05
N ILE A 330 -3.72 -17.89 17.32
CA ILE A 330 -3.81 -19.16 16.59
C ILE A 330 -3.98 -20.33 17.57
N ILE A 331 -3.18 -20.41 18.63
CA ILE A 331 -3.29 -21.49 19.62
C ILE A 331 -4.64 -21.44 20.33
N ALA A 332 -5.16 -20.26 20.66
CA ALA A 332 -6.50 -20.10 21.23
C ALA A 332 -7.58 -20.64 20.28
N HIS A 333 -7.51 -20.32 18.99
CA HIS A 333 -8.43 -20.89 17.98
C HIS A 333 -8.34 -22.41 17.91
N LEU A 334 -7.12 -22.96 17.80
CA LEU A 334 -6.91 -24.40 17.65
C LEU A 334 -7.37 -25.17 18.90
N THR A 335 -7.13 -24.64 20.09
CA THR A 335 -7.45 -25.31 21.37
C THR A 335 -8.91 -25.09 21.82
N SER A 336 -9.64 -24.15 21.19
CA SER A 336 -11.04 -23.86 21.50
C SER A 336 -11.98 -25.05 21.24
N ASP A 337 -11.67 -25.85 20.21
CA ASP A 337 -12.38 -27.10 19.92
C ASP A 337 -11.61 -28.29 20.48
N LYS A 338 -12.32 -29.20 21.16
CA LYS A 338 -11.75 -30.45 21.69
C LYS A 338 -11.70 -31.56 20.66
N GLN A 339 -12.60 -31.55 19.66
CA GLN A 339 -12.79 -32.66 18.72
C GLN A 339 -11.51 -33.01 17.94
N PRO A 340 -10.75 -32.04 17.40
CA PRO A 340 -9.53 -32.38 16.65
C PRO A 340 -8.39 -32.92 17.51
N TRP A 341 -8.49 -32.81 18.84
CA TRP A 341 -7.43 -33.16 19.79
C TRP A 341 -7.70 -34.47 20.55
N ILE A 342 -8.73 -35.23 20.18
CA ILE A 342 -9.13 -36.46 20.92
C ILE A 342 -7.95 -37.44 21.08
N SER A 343 -7.06 -37.53 20.09
CA SER A 343 -5.85 -38.38 20.16
C SER A 343 -4.65 -37.73 20.88
N CYS A 344 -4.70 -36.43 21.16
CA CYS A 344 -3.57 -35.61 21.66
C CYS A 344 -3.99 -34.61 22.75
N ASP A 345 -4.91 -34.98 23.65
CA ASP A 345 -5.50 -34.05 24.64
C ASP A 345 -4.49 -33.49 25.66
N LEU A 346 -3.42 -34.25 25.95
CA LEU A 346 -2.30 -33.78 26.78
C LEU A 346 -1.57 -32.59 26.12
N GLN A 347 -1.34 -32.65 24.81
CA GLN A 347 -0.70 -31.56 24.06
C GLN A 347 -1.60 -30.32 24.04
N ARG A 348 -2.92 -30.51 23.83
CA ARG A 348 -3.90 -29.43 23.92
C ARG A 348 -3.89 -28.76 25.30
N THR A 349 -3.80 -29.55 26.37
CA THR A 349 -3.77 -29.05 27.74
C THR A 349 -2.49 -28.27 28.04
N ALA A 350 -1.33 -28.74 27.56
CA ALA A 350 -0.06 -28.01 27.69
C ALA A 350 -0.12 -26.64 26.98
N LEU A 351 -0.63 -26.61 25.74
CA LEU A 351 -0.80 -25.36 25.00
C LEU A 351 -1.73 -24.36 25.70
N LEU A 352 -2.80 -24.85 26.34
CA LEU A 352 -3.70 -24.00 27.13
C LEU A 352 -3.04 -23.43 28.38
N GLN A 353 -2.09 -24.16 28.98
CA GLN A 353 -1.31 -23.67 30.11
C GLN A 353 -0.30 -22.61 29.67
N ASP A 354 0.32 -22.78 28.49
CA ASP A 354 1.28 -21.83 27.94
C ASP A 354 0.65 -20.50 27.48
N LEU A 355 -0.69 -20.44 27.34
CA LEU A 355 -1.45 -19.23 27.01
C LEU A 355 -1.76 -18.33 28.23
N VAL A 356 -1.62 -18.85 29.46
CA VAL A 356 -1.93 -18.16 30.74
C VAL A 356 -0.65 -17.62 31.36
#